data_AF-A0A2G9NGF2-F1
#
_entry.id   AF-A0A2G9NGF2-F1
#
_cell.length_a   1.000
_cell.length_b   1.000
_cell.length_c   1.000
_cell.angle_alpha   90.00
_cell.angle_beta   90.00
_cell.angle_gamma   90.00
#
_symmetry.space_group_name_H-M   'P 1'
#
loop_
_entity.id
_entity.type
_entity.pdbx_description
1 polymer ?
#
loop_
_entity_poly.entity_id
_entity_poly.type
_entity_poly.pdbx_seq_one_letter_code
_entity_poly.pdbx_strand_id
1 'polypeptide(L)' 'MEITVSNKTKKLIDEVSHKLDLDREETITTALKSYIKVFDDPVLKKELELWENAGLEDLKDFSEENDL' A
#
# COMPACT_ATOMS: atom_id res chain seq x y z
N MET A 1 -15.91 4.84 -17.91
CA MET A 1 -14.46 4.59 -18.07
C MET A 1 -14.16 3.30 -17.33
N GLU A 2 -13.64 2.28 -18.00
CA GLU A 2 -13.35 0.97 -17.38
C GLU A 2 -11.85 0.88 -17.09
N ILE A 3 -11.49 0.66 -15.83
CA ILE A 3 -10.09 0.55 -15.40
C ILE A 3 -9.72 -0.92 -15.41
N THR A 4 -8.81 -1.31 -16.31
CA THR A 4 -8.27 -2.66 -16.32
C THR A 4 -7.04 -2.72 -15.40
N VAL A 5 -7.10 -3.61 -14.40
CA VAL A 5 -5.99 -3.86 -13.48
C VAL A 5 -5.44 -5.28 -13.65
N SER A 6 -4.18 -5.47 -13.24
CA SER A 6 -3.51 -6.77 -13.32
C SER A 6 -4.20 -7.83 -12.47
N ASN A 7 -4.02 -9.11 -12.80
CA ASN A 7 -4.56 -10.22 -11.99
C ASN A 7 -4.01 -10.23 -10.56
N LYS A 8 -2.77 -9.75 -10.35
CA LYS A 8 -2.20 -9.61 -9.00
C LYS A 8 -2.96 -8.55 -8.20
N THR A 9 -3.28 -7.43 -8.82
CA THR A 9 -4.07 -6.35 -8.21
C THR A 9 -5.49 -6.81 -7.86
N LYS A 10 -6.13 -7.60 -8.74
CA LYS A 10 -7.47 -8.16 -8.47
C LYS A 10 -7.47 -9.05 -7.21
N LYS A 11 -6.48 -9.94 -7.08
CA LYS A 11 -6.33 -10.79 -5.89
C LYS A 11 -6.13 -9.97 -4.62
N LEU A 12 -5.30 -8.92 -4.69
CA LEU A 12 -5.08 -8.04 -3.54
C LEU A 12 -6.37 -7.32 -3.13
N ILE A 13 -7.14 -6.81 -4.10
CA ILE A 13 -8.45 -6.19 -3.81
C ILE A 13 -9.35 -7.21 -3.12
N ASP A 14 -9.45 -8.44 -3.62
CA ASP A 14 -10.27 -9.50 -3.01
C ASP A 14 -9.88 -9.82 -1.57
N GLU A 15 -8.58 -9.94 -1.30
CA GLU A 15 -8.07 -10.22 0.04
C GLU A 15 -8.37 -9.07 1.01
N VAL A 16 -8.20 -7.82 0.58
CA VAL A 16 -8.46 -6.64 1.41
C VAL A 16 -9.96 -6.47 1.63
N SER A 17 -10.77 -6.61 0.59
CA SER A 17 -12.24 -6.60 0.65
C SER A 17 -12.75 -7.63 1.68
N HIS A 18 -12.22 -8.85 1.63
CA HIS A 18 -12.61 -9.89 2.58
C HIS A 18 -12.17 -9.57 4.02
N LYS A 19 -10.96 -9.04 4.21
CA LYS A 19 -10.44 -8.68 5.55
C LYS A 19 -11.19 -7.52 6.20
N LEU A 20 -11.61 -6.54 5.40
CA LEU A 20 -12.28 -5.33 5.88
C LEU A 20 -13.80 -5.45 5.84
N ASP A 21 -14.35 -6.56 5.34
CA ASP A 21 -15.77 -6.78 5.11
C ASP A 21 -16.40 -5.66 4.27
N LEU A 22 -15.69 -5.27 3.20
CA LEU A 22 -16.10 -4.24 2.24
C LEU A 22 -16.30 -4.87 0.87
N ASP A 23 -17.15 -4.27 0.05
CA ASP A 23 -17.16 -4.63 -1.36
C ASP A 23 -15.89 -4.12 -2.09
N ARG A 24 -15.68 -4.59 -3.33
CA ARG A 24 -14.50 -4.22 -4.12
C ARG A 24 -14.45 -2.72 -4.41
N GLU A 25 -15.59 -2.09 -4.66
CA GLU A 25 -15.68 -0.67 -5.01
C GLU A 25 -15.38 0.21 -3.80
N GLU A 26 -15.93 -0.13 -2.65
CA GLU A 26 -15.66 0.51 -1.35
C GLU A 26 -14.20 0.34 -0.95
N THR A 27 -13.62 -0.85 -1.18
CA THR A 27 -12.20 -1.13 -0.94
C THR A 27 -11.29 -0.24 -1.78
N ILE A 28 -11.55 -0.16 -3.09
CA ILE A 28 -10.78 0.69 -4.01
C ILE A 28 -10.94 2.17 -3.65
N THR A 29 -12.18 2.60 -3.37
CA THR A 29 -12.48 3.99 -3.01
C THR A 29 -11.80 4.39 -1.71
N THR A 30 -11.81 3.51 -0.70
CA THR A 30 -11.15 3.74 0.58
C THR A 30 -9.64 3.80 0.41
N ALA A 31 -9.05 2.90 -0.37
CA ALA A 31 -7.61 2.94 -0.65
C ALA A 31 -7.19 4.23 -1.34
N LEU A 32 -7.95 4.69 -2.35
CA LEU A 32 -7.66 5.94 -3.08
C LEU A 32 -7.82 7.17 -2.19
N LYS A 33 -8.88 7.22 -1.36
CA LYS A 33 -9.06 8.32 -0.39
C LYS A 33 -7.93 8.38 0.63
N SER A 34 -7.50 7.23 1.14
CA SER A 34 -6.37 7.16 2.07
C SER A 34 -5.07 7.63 1.40
N TYR A 35 -4.82 7.20 0.16
CA TYR A 35 -3.66 7.66 -0.60
C TYR A 35 -3.68 9.17 -0.80
N ILE A 36 -4.80 9.75 -1.27
CA ILE A 36 -4.94 11.21 -1.45
C ILE A 36 -4.73 11.94 -0.12
N LYS A 37 -5.31 11.45 0.98
CA LYS A 37 -5.16 12.07 2.30
C LYS A 37 -3.70 12.10 2.77
N VAL A 38 -2.92 11.07 2.46
CA VAL A 38 -1.47 11.05 2.76
C VAL A 38 -0.72 12.10 1.94
N PHE A 39 -1.12 12.38 0.70
CA PHE A 39 -0.51 13.46 -0.10
C PHE A 39 -0.88 14.86 0.38
N ASP A 40 -2.10 15.03 0.91
CA ASP A 40 -2.61 16.32 1.38
C ASP A 40 -2.22 16.64 2.83
N ASP A 41 -1.83 15.64 3.63
CA ASP A 41 -1.40 15.80 5.02
C ASP A 41 0.13 15.63 5.16
N PRO A 42 0.89 16.71 5.43
CA PRO A 42 2.34 16.65 5.52
C PRO A 42 2.85 15.80 6.70
N VAL A 43 2.04 15.56 7.73
CA VAL A 43 2.39 14.67 8.85
C VAL A 43 2.31 13.22 8.40
N LEU A 44 1.21 12.83 7.75
CA LEU A 44 1.04 11.48 7.21
C LEU A 44 2.02 11.17 6.09
N LYS A 45 2.36 12.17 5.26
CA LYS A 45 3.41 12.04 4.25
C LYS A 45 4.76 11.70 4.89
N LYS A 46 5.14 12.42 5.95
CA LYS A 46 6.39 12.18 6.67
C LYS A 46 6.40 10.81 7.36
N GLU A 47 5.28 10.39 7.93
CA GLU A 47 5.16 9.03 8.50
C GLU A 47 5.32 7.96 7.42
N LEU A 48 4.68 8.12 6.26
CA LEU A 48 4.85 7.18 5.15
C LEU A 48 6.30 7.11 4.67
N GLU A 49 6.98 8.26 4.51
CA GLU A 49 8.41 8.32 4.16
C GLU A 49 9.28 7.62 5.21
N LEU A 50 8.95 7.70 6.50
CA LEU A 50 9.65 6.98 7.56
C LEU A 50 9.42 5.46 7.48
N TRP A 51 8.20 5.01 7.20
CA TRP A 51 7.90 3.58 7.01
C TRP A 51 8.59 3.01 5.77
N GLU A 52 8.63 3.76 4.66
CA GLU A 52 9.36 3.35 3.45
C GLU A 52 10.85 3.27 3.70
N ASN A 53 11.44 4.24 4.41
CA ASN A 53 12.87 4.23 4.75
C ASN A 53 13.23 3.14 5.77
N ALA A 54 12.40 2.90 6.79
CA ALA A 54 12.62 1.83 7.76
C ALA A 54 12.55 0.44 7.10
N GLY A 55 11.57 0.24 6.21
CA GLY A 55 11.47 -1.01 5.44
C GLY A 55 12.65 -1.19 4.46
N LEU A 56 13.26 -0.10 3.99
CA LEU A 56 14.48 -0.13 3.18
C LEU A 56 15.74 -0.43 3.99
N GLU A 57 15.86 0.10 5.22
CA GLU A 57 16.96 -0.25 6.14
C GLU A 57 16.91 -1.72 6.51
N ASP A 58 15.75 -2.24 6.91
CA ASP A 58 15.59 -3.67 7.25
C ASP A 58 15.90 -4.59 6.04
N LEU A 59 15.54 -4.16 4.82
CA LEU A 59 15.88 -4.88 3.58
C LEU A 59 17.38 -4.81 3.25
N LYS A 60 18.03 -3.68 3.56
CA LYS A 60 19.45 -3.47 3.32
C LYS A 60 20.28 -4.28 4.32
N ASP A 61 19.91 -4.25 5.60
CA ASP A 61 20.51 -5.07 6.65
C ASP A 61 20.33 -6.57 6.32
N PHE A 62 19.14 -6.98 5.86
CA PHE A 62 18.92 -8.34 5.37
C PHE A 62 19.79 -8.69 4.15
N SER A 63 20.02 -7.76 3.22
CA SER A 63 20.91 -8.01 2.06
C SER A 63 22.39 -8.10 2.45
N GLU A 64 22.84 -7.28 3.40
CA GLU A 64 24.22 -7.27 3.91
C GLU A 64 24.50 -8.50 4.78
N GLU A 65 23.52 -8.96 5.55
CA GLU A 65 23.62 -10.21 6.34
C GLU A 65 23.59 -11.48 5.48
N ASN A 66 22.99 -11.42 4.29
CA ASN A 66 22.83 -12.58 3.40
C ASN A 66 23.74 -12.53 2.14
N ASP A 67 24.63 -11.55 2.02
CA ASP A 67 25.67 -11.41 0.97
C ASP A 67 25.11 -11.60 -0.47
N LEU A 68 23.95 -10.97 -0.75
CA LEU A 68 23.24 -11.01 -2.04
C LEU A 68 23.70 -9.92 -3.02
#